data_AF-A0A937MXE9-F1
#
_entry.id   AF-A0A937MXE9-F1
#
_cell.length_a   1.000
_cell.length_b   1.000
_cell.length_c   1.000
_cell.angle_alpha   90.00
_cell.angle_beta   90.00
_cell.angle_gamma   90.00
#
_symmetry.space_group_name_H-M   'P 1'
#
loop_
_entity.id
_entity.type
_entity.pdbx_description
1 polymer ?
#
loop_
_entity_poly.entity_id
_entity_poly.type
_entity_poly.pdbx_seq_one_letter_code
_entity_poly.pdbx_strand_id
1 'polypeptide(L)' 'LAPHEPVSQYRHNGDEDNADAHLKRQVMGREVVVAVTDGRLDFGTWEQIFYGEFDGGRKKRVLVKIIGE' A
#
# COMPACT_ATOMS: atom_id res chain seq x y z
N LEU A 1 2.81 -15.84 0.61
CA LEU A 1 2.38 -15.12 1.83
C LEU A 1 0.87 -14.87 1.81
N ALA A 2 0.31 -14.23 0.77
CA ALA A 2 -1.14 -14.09 0.58
C ALA A 2 -1.49 -14.36 -0.91
N PRO A 3 -1.76 -15.61 -1.31
CA PRO A 3 -2.09 -15.94 -2.70
C PRO A 3 -3.49 -15.44 -3.07
N HIS A 4 -3.71 -15.12 -4.36
CA HIS A 4 -5.03 -14.78 -4.87
C HIS A 4 -5.91 -16.05 -4.96
N GLU A 5 -5.41 -17.09 -5.63
CA GLU A 5 -6.15 -18.33 -5.87
C GLU A 5 -5.82 -19.44 -4.84
N PRO A 6 -6.76 -20.37 -4.58
CA PRO A 6 -8.16 -20.33 -5.03
C PRO A 6 -8.96 -19.24 -4.30
N VAL A 7 -9.73 -18.41 -5.00
CA VAL A 7 -10.48 -17.29 -4.39
C VAL A 7 -11.46 -17.75 -3.29
N SER A 8 -11.98 -18.97 -3.40
CA SER A 8 -12.90 -19.59 -2.43
C SER A 8 -12.27 -19.88 -1.07
N GLN A 9 -10.94 -19.81 -0.93
CA GLN A 9 -10.27 -20.00 0.36
C GLN A 9 -10.59 -18.87 1.36
N TYR A 10 -11.05 -17.71 0.87
CA TYR A 10 -11.33 -16.55 1.70
C TYR A 10 -12.83 -16.33 1.86
N ARG A 11 -13.32 -16.34 3.11
CA ARG A 11 -14.73 -16.04 3.41
C ARG A 11 -15.17 -14.64 2.97
N HIS A 12 -14.23 -13.71 2.84
CA HIS A 12 -14.47 -12.35 2.31
C HIS A 12 -14.91 -12.39 0.85
N ASN A 13 -14.43 -13.36 0.07
CA ASN A 13 -14.72 -13.49 -1.36
C ASN A 13 -16.09 -14.13 -1.65
N GLY A 14 -17.09 -13.87 -0.80
CA GLY A 14 -18.47 -14.33 -1.04
C GLY A 14 -19.11 -13.65 -2.25
N ASP A 15 -18.90 -12.33 -2.38
CA ASP A 15 -19.38 -11.48 -3.48
C ASP A 15 -18.25 -10.68 -4.16
N GLU A 16 -17.01 -10.82 -3.66
CA GLU A 16 -15.80 -10.15 -4.16
C GLU A 16 -14.69 -11.20 -4.43
N ASP A 17 -13.54 -10.79 -4.97
CA ASP A 17 -12.39 -11.66 -5.23
C ASP A 17 -11.07 -11.15 -4.64
N ASN A 18 -11.09 -10.00 -3.94
CA ASN A 18 -9.90 -9.22 -3.57
C ASN A 18 -9.41 -9.44 -2.13
N ALA A 19 -9.85 -10.48 -1.42
CA ALA A 19 -9.41 -10.74 -0.04
C ALA A 19 -7.88 -10.78 0.10
N ASP A 20 -7.20 -11.33 -0.91
CA ASP A 20 -5.74 -11.38 -0.94
C ASP A 20 -5.11 -9.99 -1.02
N ALA A 21 -5.76 -9.01 -1.64
CA ALA A 21 -5.29 -7.62 -1.70
C ALA A 21 -5.31 -6.95 -0.32
N HIS A 22 -6.34 -7.22 0.48
CA HIS A 22 -6.42 -6.78 1.88
C HIS A 22 -5.28 -7.37 2.72
N LEU A 23 -4.91 -8.64 2.48
CA LEU A 23 -3.80 -9.28 3.17
C LEU A 23 -2.43 -8.78 2.68
N LYS A 24 -2.25 -8.62 1.36
CA LYS A 24 -1.01 -8.08 0.77
C LYS A 24 -0.69 -6.69 1.32
N ARG A 25 -1.67 -5.78 1.34
CA ARG A 25 -1.43 -4.43 1.89
C ARG A 25 -1.09 -4.46 3.37
N GLN A 26 -1.64 -5.42 4.13
CA GLN A 26 -1.35 -5.54 5.56
C GLN A 26 0.10 -5.91 5.82
N VAL A 27 0.69 -6.73 4.93
CA VAL A 27 2.11 -7.10 4.97
C VAL A 27 3.00 -5.93 4.51
N MET A 28 2.63 -5.26 3.41
CA MET A 28 3.47 -4.20 2.83
C MET A 28 3.40 -2.87 3.59
N GLY A 29 2.35 -2.65 4.38
CA GLY A 29 2.12 -1.40 5.11
C GLY A 29 1.19 -0.44 4.36
N ARG A 30 0.39 0.32 5.14
CA ARG A 30 -0.53 1.35 4.62
C ARG A 30 0.20 2.63 4.22
N GLU A 31 1.24 2.98 4.96
CA GLU A 31 1.84 4.31 4.93
C GLU A 31 3.32 4.26 5.30
N VAL A 32 4.01 5.35 4.97
CA VAL A 32 5.38 5.62 5.39
C VAL A 32 5.43 7.03 5.99
N VAL A 33 6.35 7.23 6.92
CA VAL A 33 6.72 8.56 7.42
C VAL A 33 8.15 8.81 6.97
N VAL A 34 8.39 9.97 6.38
CA VAL A 34 9.69 10.36 5.83
C VAL A 34 10.08 11.70 6.42
N ALA A 35 11.31 11.80 6.90
CA ALA A 35 11.85 13.06 7.40
C ALA A 35 12.06 14.05 6.25
N VAL A 36 11.90 15.34 6.55
CA VAL A 36 12.22 16.42 5.63
C VAL A 36 13.35 17.24 6.26
N THR A 37 14.50 17.27 5.60
CA THR A 37 15.69 17.99 6.05
C THR A 37 16.09 18.97 4.95
N ASP A 38 16.26 20.25 5.29
CA ASP A 38 16.58 21.34 4.34
C ASP A 38 15.66 21.40 3.12
N GLY A 39 14.35 21.19 3.33
CA GLY A 39 13.33 21.22 2.28
C GLY A 39 13.34 20.02 1.32
N ARG A 40 14.05 18.94 1.65
CA ARG A 40 14.15 17.72 0.83
C ARG A 40 13.72 16.49 1.63
N LEU A 41 13.14 15.51 0.94
CA LEU A 41 12.91 14.18 1.52
C LEU A 41 14.27 13.57 1.86
N ASP A 42 14.46 13.23 3.12
CA ASP A 42 15.74 12.74 3.66
C ASP A 42 15.86 11.24 3.43
N PHE A 43 16.12 10.87 2.18
CA PHE A 43 16.29 9.49 1.75
C PHE A 43 17.75 9.05 1.78
N GLY A 44 17.96 7.78 2.17
CA GLY A 44 19.18 7.05 1.83
C GLY A 44 19.29 6.79 0.32
N THR A 45 20.49 6.43 -0.15
CA THR A 45 20.82 6.25 -1.58
C THR A 45 19.87 5.34 -2.36
N TRP A 46 19.21 4.39 -1.69
CA TRP A 46 18.37 3.36 -2.32
C TRP A 46 16.90 3.42 -1.90
N GLU A 47 16.52 4.39 -1.07
CA GLU A 47 15.15 4.49 -0.58
C GLU A 47 14.25 5.11 -1.64
N GLN A 48 13.07 4.53 -1.81
CA GLN A 48 12.07 4.94 -2.79
C GLN A 48 10.67 4.73 -2.19
N ILE A 49 9.72 5.60 -2.54
CA ILE A 49 8.31 5.44 -2.17
C ILE A 49 7.56 4.82 -3.34
N PHE A 50 6.81 3.76 -3.06
CA PHE A 50 5.94 3.10 -4.02
C PHE A 50 4.48 3.17 -3.57
N TYR A 51 3.58 3.31 -4.55
CA TYR A 51 2.18 2.96 -4.37
C TYR A 51 1.99 1.48 -4.71
N GLY A 52 1.85 0.64 -3.68
CA GLY A 52 1.53 -0.78 -3.85
C GLY A 52 0.05 -0.97 -4.14
N GLU A 53 -0.30 -1.16 -5.42
CA GLU A 53 -1.67 -1.49 -5.84
C GLU A 53 -1.88 -3.01 -5.87
N PHE A 54 -2.94 -3.49 -5.23
CA PHE A 54 -3.23 -4.92 -5.09
C PHE A 54 -4.64 -5.30 -5.55
N ASP A 55 -5.51 -4.33 -5.86
CA ASP A 55 -6.88 -4.49 -6.37
C ASP A 55 -7.21 -3.28 -7.27
N GLY A 56 -6.66 -3.32 -8.49
CA GLY A 56 -6.61 -2.23 -9.46
C GLY A 56 -7.83 -2.12 -10.39
N GLY A 57 -7.65 -1.52 -11.58
CA GLY A 57 -8.73 -1.38 -12.58
C GLY A 57 -9.76 -0.28 -12.29
N ARG A 58 -9.57 0.49 -11.20
CA ARG A 58 -10.46 1.57 -10.76
C ARG A 58 -9.66 2.76 -10.20
N LYS A 59 -10.26 3.95 -10.19
CA LYS A 59 -9.61 5.16 -9.65
C LYS A 59 -9.46 5.05 -8.13
N LYS A 60 -8.22 5.11 -7.66
CA LYS A 60 -7.84 5.09 -6.24
C LYS A 60 -6.97 6.30 -5.90
N ARG A 61 -6.67 6.53 -4.62
CA ARG A 61 -6.04 7.76 -4.13
C ARG A 61 -4.97 7.44 -3.09
N VAL A 62 -3.97 8.31 -3.03
CA VAL A 62 -2.97 8.38 -1.95
C VAL A 62 -3.08 9.77 -1.32
N LEU A 63 -2.81 9.87 -0.02
CA LEU A 63 -2.74 11.13 0.70
C LEU A 63 -1.28 11.42 1.06
N VAL A 64 -0.84 12.65 0.81
CA VAL A 64 0.43 13.19 1.31
C VAL A 64 0.12 14.33 2.27
N LYS A 65 0.68 14.29 3.47
CA LYS A 65 0.52 15.33 4.49
C LYS A 65 1.89 15.68 5.05
N ILE A 66 2.21 16.96 5.05
CA ILE A 66 3.45 17.52 5.59
C ILE A 66 3.08 18.43 6.77
N ILE A 67 3.85 18.32 7.84
CA ILE A 67 3.78 19.19 9.02
C ILE A 67 5.21 19.59 9.39
N GLY A 68 5.41 20.85 9.75
CA GLY A 68 6.74 21.41 10.00
C GLY A 68 6.76 22.91 9.70
N GLU A 69 7.91 23.53 9.94
CA GLU A 69 8.24 24.92 9.59
C GLU A 69 9.29 24.96 8.48
#